data_AF-A0A6I8MF94-F1
#
_entry.id   AF-A0A6I8MF94-F1
#
_cell.length_a   1.000
_cell.length_b   1.000
_cell.length_c   1.000
_cell.angle_alpha   90.00
_cell.angle_beta   90.00
_cell.angle_gamma   90.00
#
_symmetry.space_group_name_H-M   'P 1'
#
loop_
_entity.id
_entity.type
_entity.pdbx_description
1 polymer ?
#
loop_
_entity_poly.entity_id
_entity_poly.type
_entity_poly.pdbx_seq_one_letter_code
_entity_poly.pdbx_strand_id
1 'polypeptide(L)'
;MAFDWKNHKKHRDQVIADHGQWLGLLDENATPMMDLPPVMEMRMPEATNDPASGMVKLRVQSASGIVHPVIHQLIADGLGKTDEVGRLVPLSEATRFIAIERAGIRSVFRVEFAVAEGGAGAPSTLEVHGTDMLKTLARFPAMSGPTTWTGKWTKFTRDWAGPENVGVKFEKPRDLQDIKMVTVADGATEQGAAEPLIRKIISDSLAATWRAIGQKELIADPPVQVDPNPSGRKSKNILIRPTDRSIWEELAPLAAAAGVSISAAMWWPTDAPISGLNLKSPTIVIKVEQREKAVTHG
;
A
#
# COMPACT_ATOMS: atom_id res chain seq x y z
N MET A 1 11.73 -1.76 -21.96
CA MET A 1 12.93 -2.47 -21.45
C MET A 1 12.59 -2.94 -20.05
N ALA A 2 12.85 -4.21 -19.72
CA ALA A 2 12.65 -4.70 -18.36
C ALA A 2 13.76 -4.14 -17.44
N PHE A 3 13.41 -3.74 -16.23
CA PHE A 3 14.38 -3.25 -15.25
C PHE A 3 15.36 -4.37 -14.85
N ASP A 4 16.66 -4.07 -14.79
CA ASP A 4 17.69 -5.05 -14.44
C ASP A 4 17.84 -5.18 -12.92
N TRP A 5 16.99 -6.03 -12.35
CA TRP A 5 16.98 -6.31 -10.92
C TRP A 5 18.29 -6.87 -10.37
N LYS A 6 19.02 -7.67 -11.15
CA LYS A 6 20.26 -8.31 -10.70
C LYS A 6 21.37 -7.30 -10.54
N ASN A 7 21.56 -6.44 -11.53
CA ASN A 7 22.57 -5.38 -11.43
C ASN A 7 22.18 -4.33 -10.40
N HIS A 8 20.89 -4.00 -10.30
CA HIS A 8 20.43 -3.10 -9.25
C HIS A 8 20.67 -3.67 -7.85
N LYS A 9 20.44 -4.97 -7.61
CA LYS A 9 20.80 -5.59 -6.32
C LYS A 9 22.29 -5.48 -6.01
N LYS A 10 23.18 -5.76 -6.97
CA LYS A 10 24.63 -5.61 -6.77
C LYS A 10 25.01 -4.18 -6.40
N HIS A 11 24.40 -3.20 -7.07
CA HIS A 11 24.57 -1.79 -6.75
C HIS A 11 24.15 -1.47 -5.32
N ARG A 12 22.94 -1.88 -4.90
CA ARG A 12 22.47 -1.68 -3.52
C ARG A 12 23.39 -2.34 -2.50
N ASP A 13 23.80 -3.59 -2.74
CA ASP A 13 24.69 -4.33 -1.86
C ASP A 13 26.03 -3.61 -1.69
N GLN A 14 26.58 -3.03 -2.78
CA GLN A 14 27.79 -2.22 -2.74
C GLN A 14 27.59 -0.93 -1.93
N VAL A 15 26.51 -0.18 -2.19
CA VAL A 15 26.20 1.05 -1.45
C VAL A 15 26.01 0.76 0.05
N ILE A 16 25.36 -0.35 0.40
CA ILE A 16 25.21 -0.77 1.80
C ILE A 16 26.55 -1.14 2.42
N ALA A 17 27.45 -1.80 1.68
CA ALA A 17 28.80 -2.11 2.16
C ALA A 17 29.63 -0.84 2.42
N ASP A 18 29.50 0.18 1.56
CA ASP A 18 30.30 1.41 1.64
C ASP A 18 29.73 2.43 2.64
N HIS A 19 28.40 2.53 2.73
CA HIS A 19 27.71 3.59 3.48
C HIS A 19 26.79 3.09 4.61
N GLY A 20 26.70 1.77 4.80
CA GLY A 20 25.86 1.13 5.82
C GLY A 20 24.37 1.09 5.52
N GLN A 21 23.91 1.81 4.50
CA GLN A 21 22.51 1.86 4.09
C GLN A 21 22.37 2.26 2.61
N TRP A 22 21.32 1.77 1.96
CA TRP A 22 20.87 2.28 0.66
C TRP A 22 19.48 2.91 0.81
N LEU A 23 19.27 4.03 0.11
CA LEU A 23 17.96 4.66 -0.01
C LEU A 23 17.67 4.92 -1.48
N GLY A 24 16.44 4.62 -1.91
CA GLY A 24 16.01 4.84 -3.28
C GLY A 24 14.58 5.34 -3.39
N LEU A 25 14.35 6.11 -4.45
CA LEU A 25 13.01 6.51 -4.89
C LEU A 25 12.48 5.46 -5.87
N LEU A 26 11.24 5.02 -5.69
CA LEU A 26 10.55 4.12 -6.59
C LEU A 26 9.35 4.81 -7.25
N ASP A 27 9.03 4.35 -8.47
CA ASP A 27 7.85 4.78 -9.22
C ASP A 27 6.55 4.14 -8.70
N GLU A 28 5.43 4.38 -9.38
CA GLU A 28 4.12 3.83 -9.03
C GLU A 28 4.04 2.30 -9.10
N ASN A 29 4.97 1.65 -9.80
CA ASN A 29 5.10 0.20 -9.91
C ASN A 29 6.16 -0.36 -8.95
N ALA A 30 6.62 0.45 -7.99
CA ALA A 30 7.70 0.14 -7.06
C ALA A 30 9.01 -0.30 -7.76
N THR A 31 9.23 0.21 -8.98
CA THR A 31 10.48 0.07 -9.72
C THR A 31 11.44 1.19 -9.32
N PRO A 32 12.70 0.87 -8.96
CA PRO A 32 13.68 1.88 -8.58
C PRO A 32 13.97 2.87 -9.71
N MET A 33 13.89 4.16 -9.38
CA MET A 33 14.13 5.26 -10.32
C MET A 33 15.52 5.87 -10.13
N MET A 34 15.89 6.14 -8.89
CA MET A 34 17.14 6.79 -8.53
C MET A 34 17.50 6.53 -7.07
N ASP A 35 18.79 6.63 -6.77
CA ASP A 35 19.26 6.69 -5.39
C ASP A 35 18.88 8.03 -4.76
N LEU A 36 18.59 8.01 -3.47
CA LEU A 36 18.32 9.21 -2.69
C LEU A 36 19.60 9.73 -2.04
N PRO A 37 19.72 11.06 -1.86
CA PRO A 37 20.87 11.64 -1.20
C PRO A 37 20.93 11.25 0.30
N PRO A 38 22.05 11.54 0.99
CA PRO A 38 22.22 11.17 2.39
C PRO A 38 21.09 11.68 3.29
N VAL A 39 20.64 10.80 4.17
CA VAL A 39 19.63 11.09 5.19
C VAL A 39 20.23 11.97 6.27
N MET A 40 19.56 13.08 6.57
CA MET A 40 19.87 13.94 7.71
C MET A 40 19.14 13.49 8.97
N GLU A 41 17.85 13.17 8.83
CA GLU A 41 17.00 12.72 9.93
C GLU A 41 16.02 11.67 9.42
N MET A 42 15.72 10.68 10.25
CA MET A 42 14.73 9.65 9.95
C MET A 42 13.97 9.29 11.22
N ARG A 43 12.65 9.35 11.12
CA ARG A 43 11.73 8.89 12.16
C ARG A 43 10.81 7.85 11.56
N MET A 44 11.02 6.59 11.94
CA MET A 44 10.17 5.48 11.54
C MET A 44 9.68 4.79 12.81
N PRO A 45 8.39 4.95 13.18
CA PRO A 45 7.81 4.15 14.24
C PRO A 45 7.71 2.69 13.76
N GLU A 46 8.23 1.75 14.54
CA GLU A 46 7.91 0.33 14.37
C GLU A 46 6.91 -0.05 15.47
N ALA A 47 5.62 0.19 15.22
CA ALA A 47 4.55 -0.23 16.11
C ALA A 47 3.90 -1.49 15.54
N THR A 48 3.78 -2.54 16.36
CA THR A 48 3.25 -3.82 15.88
C THR A 48 1.74 -3.74 15.73
N ASN A 49 1.22 -4.08 14.56
CA ASN A 49 -0.19 -3.90 14.21
C ASN A 49 -0.66 -2.43 14.27
N ASP A 50 0.19 -1.48 13.91
CA ASP A 50 -0.22 -0.09 13.71
C ASP A 50 0.44 0.46 12.43
N PRO A 51 -0.31 1.00 11.45
CA PRO A 51 0.28 1.57 10.26
C PRO A 51 1.04 2.84 10.62
N ALA A 52 2.34 2.69 10.83
CA ALA A 52 3.20 3.78 11.20
C ALA A 52 3.29 4.83 10.09
N SER A 53 3.31 6.10 10.49
CA SER A 53 3.67 7.22 9.63
C SER A 53 5.11 7.60 9.92
N GLY A 54 5.91 7.72 8.87
CA GLY A 54 7.33 8.00 8.94
C GLY A 54 7.69 9.34 8.32
N MET A 55 8.84 9.86 8.71
CA MET A 55 9.46 11.04 8.10
C MET A 55 10.92 10.77 7.76
N VAL A 56 11.34 11.16 6.55
CA VAL A 56 12.75 11.16 6.13
C VAL A 56 13.12 12.57 5.69
N LYS A 57 14.14 13.15 6.32
CA LYS A 57 14.74 14.42 5.91
C LYS A 57 16.04 14.17 5.18
N LEU A 58 16.13 14.73 3.97
CA LEU A 58 17.21 14.52 3.00
C LEU A 58 17.94 15.83 2.75
N ARG A 59 19.26 15.77 2.56
CA ARG A 59 20.04 16.89 2.04
C ARG A 59 20.00 16.86 0.51
N VAL A 60 19.27 17.77 -0.12
CA VAL A 60 19.07 17.77 -1.58
C VAL A 60 19.95 18.73 -2.33
N GLN A 61 20.75 19.56 -1.66
CA GLN A 61 21.72 20.43 -2.30
C GLN A 61 23.15 20.02 -1.93
N SER A 62 24.00 19.91 -2.95
CA SER A 62 25.44 19.67 -2.77
C SER A 62 26.16 20.93 -2.26
N ALA A 63 27.39 20.77 -1.76
CA ALA A 63 28.24 21.92 -1.41
C ALA A 63 28.55 22.85 -2.60
N SER A 64 28.47 22.34 -3.83
CA SER A 64 28.61 23.11 -5.07
C SER A 64 27.31 23.77 -5.54
N GLY A 65 26.22 23.67 -4.76
CA GLY A 65 24.93 24.30 -5.05
C GLY A 65 24.04 23.51 -6.00
N ILE A 66 24.44 22.32 -6.44
CA ILE A 66 23.67 21.47 -7.36
C ILE A 66 22.52 20.82 -6.59
N VAL A 67 21.30 20.96 -7.11
CA VAL A 67 20.09 20.38 -6.54
C VAL A 67 19.88 18.97 -7.09
N HIS A 68 19.55 18.04 -6.20
CA HIS A 68 19.28 16.65 -6.53
C HIS A 68 17.96 16.52 -7.33
N PRO A 69 17.92 15.72 -8.41
CA PRO A 69 16.75 15.62 -9.29
C PRO A 69 15.50 15.04 -8.63
N VAL A 70 15.63 14.45 -7.43
CA VAL A 70 14.50 13.99 -6.59
C VAL A 70 13.45 15.08 -6.37
N ILE A 71 13.86 16.35 -6.34
CA ILE A 71 12.94 17.48 -6.17
C ILE A 71 11.89 17.49 -7.27
N HIS A 72 12.28 17.26 -8.52
CA HIS A 72 11.34 17.21 -9.64
C HIS A 72 10.38 15.99 -9.62
N GLN A 73 10.65 14.99 -8.78
CA GLN A 73 9.81 13.80 -8.66
C GLN A 73 8.87 13.83 -7.45
N LEU A 74 9.18 14.64 -6.44
CA LEU A 74 8.43 14.69 -5.17
C LEU A 74 7.81 16.06 -4.88
N ILE A 75 8.32 17.12 -5.51
CA ILE A 75 7.80 18.47 -5.39
C ILE A 75 7.19 18.85 -6.72
N ALA A 76 5.87 18.83 -6.76
CA ALA A 76 5.10 19.22 -7.91
C ALA A 76 5.17 20.73 -8.19
N ASP A 77 5.04 21.10 -9.46
CA ASP A 77 4.73 22.46 -9.91
C ASP A 77 3.26 22.82 -9.56
N GLY A 78 2.96 22.99 -8.26
CA GLY A 78 1.60 23.28 -7.82
C GLY A 78 1.26 23.12 -6.35
N LEU A 79 2.22 22.88 -5.46
CA LEU A 79 1.97 22.96 -4.02
C LEU A 79 1.42 24.35 -3.68
N GLY A 80 0.18 24.38 -3.16
CA GLY A 80 -0.55 25.62 -2.85
C GLY A 80 -1.49 26.14 -3.94
N LYS A 81 -1.69 25.41 -5.05
CA LYS A 81 -2.77 25.74 -5.99
C LYS A 81 -4.12 25.48 -5.34
N THR A 82 -4.84 26.55 -5.05
CA THR A 82 -6.23 26.49 -4.63
C THR A 82 -7.16 26.64 -5.84
N ASP A 83 -8.32 25.99 -5.83
CA ASP A 83 -9.40 26.29 -6.76
C ASP A 83 -9.93 27.72 -6.55
N GLU A 84 -10.86 28.15 -7.40
CA GLU A 84 -11.49 29.48 -7.29
C GLU A 84 -12.22 29.72 -5.95
N VAL A 85 -12.37 28.68 -5.11
CA VAL A 85 -13.02 28.69 -3.80
C VAL A 85 -12.00 28.51 -2.65
N GLY A 86 -10.69 28.54 -2.95
CA GLY A 86 -9.63 28.45 -1.93
C GLY A 86 -9.34 27.02 -1.45
N ARG A 87 -9.87 25.98 -2.10
CA ARG A 87 -9.61 24.58 -1.75
C ARG A 87 -8.39 24.09 -2.49
N LEU A 88 -7.48 23.40 -1.81
CA LEU A 88 -6.32 22.80 -2.47
C LEU A 88 -6.77 21.87 -3.60
N VAL A 89 -6.29 22.13 -4.81
CA VAL A 89 -6.51 21.26 -5.96
C VAL A 89 -5.74 19.96 -5.69
N PRO A 90 -6.39 18.79 -5.68
CA PRO A 90 -5.70 17.53 -5.49
C PRO A 90 -4.70 17.36 -6.64
N LEU A 91 -3.42 17.38 -6.29
CA LEU A 91 -2.38 17.21 -7.27
C LEU A 91 -2.23 15.72 -7.53
N SER A 92 -2.85 15.24 -8.61
CA SER A 92 -2.83 13.83 -9.02
C SER A 92 -1.52 13.50 -9.73
N GLU A 93 -0.40 13.59 -9.03
CA GLU A 93 0.86 13.02 -9.50
C GLU A 93 0.91 11.50 -9.25
N ALA A 94 1.73 10.81 -10.04
CA ALA A 94 1.92 9.37 -9.90
C ALA A 94 2.46 9.03 -8.50
N THR A 95 1.94 7.98 -7.89
CA THR A 95 2.36 7.55 -6.55
C THR A 95 3.87 7.25 -6.54
N ARG A 96 4.54 7.60 -5.46
CA ARG A 96 5.97 7.32 -5.24
C ARG A 96 6.17 6.53 -3.96
N PHE A 97 7.26 5.77 -3.93
CA PHE A 97 7.69 5.07 -2.73
C PHE A 97 9.14 5.38 -2.41
N ILE A 98 9.48 5.30 -1.14
CA ILE A 98 10.86 5.35 -0.66
C ILE A 98 11.21 3.98 -0.11
N ALA A 99 12.28 3.39 -0.62
CA ALA A 99 12.86 2.18 -0.08
C ALA A 99 14.13 2.50 0.71
N ILE A 100 14.28 1.83 1.86
CA ILE A 100 15.42 1.95 2.76
C ILE A 100 15.89 0.53 3.05
N GLU A 101 17.15 0.24 2.75
CA GLU A 101 17.73 -1.09 2.93
C GLU A 101 18.99 -1.01 3.81
N ARG A 102 19.00 -1.79 4.89
CA ARG A 102 20.09 -1.86 5.88
C ARG A 102 20.30 -3.31 6.30
N ALA A 103 21.53 -3.80 6.24
CA ALA A 103 21.90 -5.16 6.70
C ALA A 103 20.95 -6.27 6.18
N GLY A 104 20.47 -6.15 4.93
CA GLY A 104 19.55 -7.11 4.31
C GLY A 104 18.07 -6.96 4.71
N ILE A 105 17.73 -5.98 5.55
CA ILE A 105 16.34 -5.63 5.90
C ILE A 105 15.93 -4.44 5.04
N ARG A 106 14.83 -4.59 4.30
CA ARG A 106 14.25 -3.53 3.46
C ARG A 106 12.90 -3.08 3.99
N SER A 107 12.77 -1.79 4.23
CA SER A 107 11.51 -1.12 4.56
C SER A 107 11.12 -0.20 3.42
N VAL A 108 9.86 -0.25 3.01
CA VAL A 108 9.34 0.57 1.91
C VAL A 108 8.15 1.36 2.41
N PHE A 109 8.09 2.64 2.08
CA PHE A 109 7.03 3.55 2.50
C PHE A 109 6.41 4.20 1.28
N ARG A 110 5.09 4.38 1.30
CA ARG A 110 4.41 5.19 0.29
C ARG A 110 4.55 6.66 0.68
N VAL A 111 4.97 7.49 -0.26
CA VAL A 111 5.01 8.95 -0.05
C VAL A 111 3.59 9.50 -0.02
N GLU A 112 3.26 10.26 1.02
CA GLU A 112 1.98 10.97 1.13
C GLU A 112 2.14 12.43 0.69
N PHE A 113 3.19 13.10 1.19
CA PHE A 113 3.54 14.45 0.78
C PHE A 113 5.02 14.72 1.08
N ALA A 114 5.58 15.74 0.42
CA ALA A 114 6.94 16.19 0.65
C ALA A 114 6.98 17.72 0.80
N VAL A 115 7.89 18.20 1.64
CA VAL A 115 8.12 19.61 1.93
C VAL A 115 9.57 19.93 1.64
N ALA A 116 9.81 20.87 0.73
CA ALA A 116 11.15 21.36 0.44
C ALA A 116 11.41 22.68 1.17
N GLU A 117 12.58 22.79 1.81
CA GLU A 117 13.03 24.00 2.50
C GLU A 117 14.38 24.43 1.92
N GLY A 118 14.63 25.73 1.82
CA GLY A 118 15.89 26.26 1.29
C GLY A 118 15.94 27.78 1.20
N GLY A 119 17.05 28.30 0.69
CA GLY A 119 17.25 29.73 0.45
C GLY A 119 16.56 30.22 -0.83
N ALA A 120 16.64 31.53 -1.10
CA ALA A 120 15.91 32.21 -2.18
C ALA A 120 16.18 31.69 -3.62
N GLY A 121 17.16 30.82 -3.84
CA GLY A 121 17.52 30.31 -5.17
C GLY A 121 17.30 28.81 -5.39
N ALA A 122 17.21 27.99 -4.33
CA ALA A 122 17.10 26.53 -4.46
C ALA A 122 16.74 25.84 -3.12
N PRO A 123 15.99 24.72 -3.15
CA PRO A 123 15.77 23.90 -1.96
C PRO A 123 17.08 23.23 -1.52
N SER A 124 17.37 23.28 -0.22
CA SER A 124 18.56 22.68 0.39
C SER A 124 18.23 21.38 1.14
N THR A 125 17.03 21.28 1.69
CA THR A 125 16.52 20.10 2.39
C THR A 125 15.15 19.69 1.86
N LEU A 126 14.89 18.37 1.88
CA LEU A 126 13.62 17.78 1.50
C LEU A 126 13.15 16.87 2.63
N GLU A 127 11.99 17.17 3.18
CA GLU A 127 11.31 16.35 4.18
C GLU A 127 10.19 15.57 3.50
N VAL A 128 10.23 14.24 3.60
CA VAL A 128 9.26 13.35 2.98
C VAL A 128 8.48 12.64 4.06
N HIS A 129 7.16 12.77 4.03
CA HIS A 129 6.26 12.06 4.90
C HIS A 129 5.65 10.89 4.17
N GLY A 130 5.67 9.73 4.80
CA GLY A 130 5.17 8.50 4.20
C GLY A 130 4.46 7.61 5.19
N THR A 131 3.77 6.61 4.64
CA THR A 131 3.07 5.59 5.43
C THR A 131 3.62 4.21 5.12
N ASP A 132 3.66 3.36 6.14
CA ASP A 132 4.06 1.96 5.98
C ASP A 132 3.13 1.19 5.03
N MET A 133 3.67 0.14 4.41
CA MET A 133 2.94 -0.74 3.50
C MET A 133 1.69 -1.35 4.14
N LEU A 134 1.65 -1.53 5.46
CA LEU A 134 0.48 -2.07 6.14
C LEU A 134 -0.77 -1.19 5.94
N LYS A 135 -0.59 0.13 5.80
CA LYS A 135 -1.68 1.08 5.52
C LYS A 135 -2.34 0.84 4.16
N THR A 136 -1.72 0.06 3.29
CA THR A 136 -2.32 -0.37 2.02
C THR A 136 -3.60 -1.17 2.24
N LEU A 137 -3.69 -1.97 3.32
CA LEU A 137 -4.93 -2.69 3.64
C LEU A 137 -6.10 -1.76 3.96
N ALA A 138 -5.84 -0.52 4.39
CA ALA A 138 -6.91 0.43 4.65
C ALA A 138 -7.59 0.97 3.37
N ARG A 139 -7.02 0.70 2.19
CA ARG A 139 -7.55 1.14 0.89
C ARG A 139 -8.50 0.13 0.26
N PHE A 140 -8.61 -1.07 0.82
CA PHE A 140 -9.46 -2.12 0.30
C PHE A 140 -10.61 -2.40 1.29
N PRO A 141 -11.81 -2.69 0.80
CA PRO A 141 -12.92 -3.09 1.65
C PRO A 141 -12.77 -4.56 2.09
N ALA A 142 -13.11 -4.87 3.34
CA ALA A 142 -13.33 -6.21 3.85
C ALA A 142 -14.70 -6.69 3.34
N MET A 143 -14.67 -7.39 2.23
CA MET A 143 -15.88 -7.67 1.47
C MET A 143 -16.78 -8.69 2.17
N SER A 144 -18.03 -8.31 2.41
CA SER A 144 -19.06 -9.20 2.96
C SER A 144 -19.59 -10.22 1.94
N GLY A 145 -19.48 -9.91 0.64
CA GLY A 145 -19.95 -10.74 -0.45
C GLY A 145 -18.99 -10.80 -1.63
N PRO A 146 -17.73 -11.27 -1.47
CA PRO A 146 -16.66 -11.17 -2.47
C PRO A 146 -16.99 -11.86 -3.81
N THR A 147 -17.86 -12.87 -3.83
CA THR A 147 -18.28 -13.59 -5.05
C THR A 147 -19.18 -12.75 -5.95
N THR A 148 -19.84 -11.72 -5.42
CA THR A 148 -20.77 -10.86 -6.17
C THR A 148 -20.05 -9.76 -6.96
N TRP A 149 -18.77 -9.54 -6.68
CA TRP A 149 -17.93 -8.54 -7.32
C TRP A 149 -17.30 -9.13 -8.59
N THR A 150 -18.03 -9.03 -9.71
CA THR A 150 -17.72 -9.76 -10.95
C THR A 150 -16.86 -8.99 -11.96
N GLY A 151 -16.66 -7.68 -11.81
CA GLY A 151 -15.93 -6.86 -12.78
C GLY A 151 -16.72 -6.56 -14.05
N LYS A 152 -18.03 -6.82 -14.06
CA LYS A 152 -18.91 -6.52 -15.20
C LYS A 152 -19.36 -5.06 -15.13
N TRP A 153 -18.63 -4.20 -15.81
CA TRP A 153 -18.96 -2.78 -15.94
C TRP A 153 -20.06 -2.56 -16.98
N THR A 154 -21.06 -1.77 -16.61
CA THR A 154 -22.14 -1.34 -17.51
C THR A 154 -22.13 0.18 -17.61
N LYS A 155 -22.14 0.69 -18.83
CA LYS A 155 -22.22 2.13 -19.09
C LYS A 155 -23.63 2.64 -18.84
N PHE A 156 -23.78 3.42 -17.79
CA PHE A 156 -25.02 4.05 -17.38
C PHE A 156 -25.12 5.47 -17.92
N THR A 157 -26.17 5.71 -18.71
CA THR A 157 -26.46 7.03 -19.30
C THR A 157 -27.62 7.74 -18.60
N ARG A 158 -28.43 7.03 -17.82
CA ARG A 158 -29.61 7.59 -17.12
C ARG A 158 -29.26 8.02 -15.71
N ASP A 159 -29.67 9.22 -15.34
CA ASP A 159 -29.64 9.75 -13.99
C ASP A 159 -30.98 9.48 -13.29
N TRP A 160 -30.93 8.91 -12.09
CA TRP A 160 -32.11 8.61 -11.26
C TRP A 160 -32.51 9.76 -10.34
N ALA A 161 -31.77 10.87 -10.32
CA ALA A 161 -32.15 12.08 -9.61
C ALA A 161 -33.32 12.83 -10.28
N GLY A 162 -33.66 12.50 -11.53
CA GLY A 162 -34.78 13.10 -12.27
C GLY A 162 -36.16 12.52 -11.92
N PRO A 163 -37.27 13.23 -12.23
CA PRO A 163 -38.61 12.68 -12.12
C PRO A 163 -38.74 11.35 -12.89
N GLU A 164 -39.48 10.37 -12.36
CA GLU A 164 -39.59 9.00 -12.93
C GLU A 164 -39.93 8.96 -14.43
N ASN A 165 -40.56 10.02 -14.95
CA ASN A 165 -41.06 10.12 -16.33
C ASN A 165 -40.18 10.97 -17.25
N VAL A 166 -39.09 11.55 -16.75
CA VAL A 166 -38.16 12.36 -17.53
C VAL A 166 -36.85 11.59 -17.58
N GLY A 167 -36.44 11.15 -18.76
CA GLY A 167 -35.17 10.45 -18.98
C GLY A 167 -33.98 11.38 -18.83
N VAL A 168 -33.77 11.93 -17.63
CA VAL A 168 -32.62 12.76 -17.29
C VAL A 168 -31.38 11.91 -17.52
N LYS A 169 -30.45 12.44 -18.32
CA LYS A 169 -29.19 11.78 -18.63
C LYS A 169 -28.09 12.45 -17.85
N PHE A 170 -27.10 11.67 -17.44
CA PHE A 170 -25.86 12.27 -16.95
C PHE A 170 -25.22 13.07 -18.10
N GLU A 171 -24.69 14.25 -17.77
CA GLU A 171 -23.88 15.04 -18.70
C GLU A 171 -22.68 14.22 -19.23
N LYS A 172 -22.12 13.36 -18.37
CA LYS A 172 -21.13 12.35 -18.74
C LYS A 172 -21.61 10.97 -18.27
N PRO A 173 -21.75 9.98 -19.17
CA PRO A 173 -22.09 8.62 -18.78
C PRO A 173 -21.13 8.07 -17.73
N ARG A 174 -21.63 7.24 -16.83
CA ARG A 174 -20.85 6.61 -15.76
C ARG A 174 -20.76 5.12 -15.98
N ASP A 175 -19.61 4.53 -15.79
CA ASP A 175 -19.50 3.07 -15.72
C ASP A 175 -19.80 2.63 -14.30
N LEU A 176 -20.78 1.74 -14.15
CA LEU A 176 -21.21 1.21 -12.86
C LEU A 176 -21.12 -0.32 -12.88
N GLN A 177 -20.80 -0.89 -11.72
CA GLN A 177 -20.83 -2.33 -11.50
C GLN A 177 -21.87 -2.64 -10.41
N ASP A 178 -22.65 -3.70 -10.64
CA ASP A 178 -23.52 -4.24 -9.59
C ASP A 178 -22.69 -5.00 -8.55
N ILE A 179 -22.87 -4.63 -7.29
CA ILE A 179 -22.22 -5.24 -6.13
C ILE A 179 -23.27 -5.47 -5.05
N LYS A 180 -23.24 -6.64 -4.42
CA LYS A 180 -24.15 -6.93 -3.31
C LYS A 180 -23.40 -6.80 -1.99
N MET A 181 -23.81 -5.82 -1.20
CA MET A 181 -23.43 -5.68 0.20
C MET A 181 -24.41 -6.49 1.05
N VAL A 182 -23.90 -7.36 1.92
CA VAL A 182 -24.75 -8.25 2.71
C VAL A 182 -25.39 -7.45 3.85
N THR A 183 -26.73 -7.36 3.85
CA THR A 183 -27.51 -6.62 4.85
C THR A 183 -27.93 -7.46 6.06
N VAL A 184 -27.87 -8.80 5.95
CA VAL A 184 -28.29 -9.73 7.02
C VAL A 184 -27.06 -10.39 7.66
N ALA A 185 -26.98 -10.33 9.00
CA ALA A 185 -25.79 -10.74 9.76
C ALA A 185 -25.41 -12.23 9.61
N ASP A 186 -26.40 -13.12 9.55
CA ASP A 186 -26.17 -14.57 9.56
C ASP A 186 -25.58 -15.11 8.25
N GLY A 187 -25.69 -14.38 7.14
CA GLY A 187 -25.23 -14.83 5.83
C GLY A 187 -23.75 -14.57 5.53
N ALA A 188 -23.08 -13.72 6.31
CA ALA A 188 -21.70 -13.27 6.07
C ALA A 188 -20.76 -13.47 7.27
N THR A 189 -21.25 -14.03 8.38
CA THR A 189 -20.41 -14.30 9.55
C THR A 189 -19.60 -15.56 9.30
N GLU A 190 -18.27 -15.43 9.32
CA GLU A 190 -17.34 -16.55 9.20
C GLU A 190 -16.74 -16.90 10.57
N GLN A 191 -16.56 -18.19 10.84
CA GLN A 191 -16.01 -18.70 12.10
C GLN A 191 -14.85 -19.66 11.82
N GLY A 192 -13.79 -19.56 12.61
CA GLY A 192 -12.65 -20.44 12.51
C GLY A 192 -11.46 -20.01 13.34
N ALA A 193 -10.34 -20.70 13.14
CA ALA A 193 -9.06 -20.33 13.75
C ALA A 193 -8.59 -18.97 13.22
N ALA A 194 -8.15 -18.07 14.10
CA ALA A 194 -7.93 -16.66 13.79
C ALA A 194 -6.94 -16.41 12.66
N GLU A 195 -5.77 -17.05 12.67
CA GLU A 195 -4.75 -16.84 11.64
C GLU A 195 -5.27 -17.20 10.23
N PRO A 196 -5.74 -18.45 9.97
CA PRO A 196 -6.24 -18.81 8.65
C PRO A 196 -7.50 -18.04 8.26
N LEU A 197 -8.38 -17.70 9.22
CA LEU A 197 -9.59 -16.95 8.93
C LEU A 197 -9.28 -15.51 8.50
N ILE A 198 -8.42 -14.80 9.24
CA ILE A 198 -7.98 -13.44 8.87
C ILE A 198 -7.28 -13.47 7.50
N ARG A 199 -6.38 -14.43 7.28
CA ARG A 199 -5.70 -14.61 5.99
C ARG A 199 -6.69 -14.81 4.85
N LYS A 200 -7.70 -15.67 5.04
CA LYS A 200 -8.75 -15.93 4.07
C LYS A 200 -9.53 -14.66 3.72
N ILE A 201 -10.02 -13.92 4.73
CA ILE A 201 -10.82 -12.70 4.49
C ILE A 201 -10.02 -11.64 3.73
N ILE A 202 -8.74 -11.42 4.07
CA ILE A 202 -7.87 -10.51 3.33
C ILE A 202 -7.69 -10.98 1.88
N SER A 203 -7.40 -12.27 1.69
CA SER A 203 -7.18 -12.86 0.37
C SER A 203 -8.42 -12.77 -0.52
N ASP A 204 -9.59 -13.14 0.00
CA ASP A 204 -10.86 -13.12 -0.71
C ASP A 204 -11.26 -11.68 -1.09
N SER A 205 -11.05 -10.73 -0.18
CA SER A 205 -11.35 -9.31 -0.40
C SER A 205 -10.44 -8.66 -1.45
N LEU A 206 -9.14 -8.96 -1.41
CA LEU A 206 -8.19 -8.49 -2.42
C LEU A 206 -8.52 -9.10 -3.79
N ALA A 207 -8.70 -10.42 -3.86
CA ALA A 207 -9.05 -11.10 -5.11
C ALA A 207 -10.36 -10.57 -5.71
N ALA A 208 -11.35 -10.26 -4.88
CA ALA A 208 -12.59 -9.64 -5.31
C ALA A 208 -12.41 -8.20 -5.79
N THR A 209 -11.52 -7.42 -5.17
CA THR A 209 -11.17 -6.06 -5.63
C THR A 209 -10.54 -6.12 -7.02
N TRP A 210 -9.55 -7.00 -7.23
CA TRP A 210 -8.89 -7.14 -8.52
C TRP A 210 -9.86 -7.62 -9.60
N ARG A 211 -10.76 -8.55 -9.28
CA ARG A 211 -11.87 -8.94 -10.17
C ARG A 211 -12.76 -7.76 -10.52
N ALA A 212 -13.15 -6.94 -9.54
CA ALA A 212 -14.02 -5.77 -9.78
C ALA A 212 -13.36 -4.70 -10.66
N ILE A 213 -12.05 -4.48 -10.51
CA ILE A 213 -11.30 -3.57 -11.40
C ILE A 213 -11.34 -4.07 -12.86
N GLY A 214 -11.41 -5.38 -13.08
CA GLY A 214 -11.67 -5.97 -14.39
C GLY A 214 -10.49 -5.89 -15.39
N GLN A 215 -9.34 -5.37 -14.97
CA GLN A 215 -8.12 -5.32 -15.78
C GLN A 215 -7.40 -6.66 -15.72
N LYS A 216 -7.17 -7.27 -16.90
CA LYS A 216 -6.59 -8.61 -17.00
C LYS A 216 -5.17 -8.68 -16.45
N GLU A 217 -4.38 -7.63 -16.63
CA GLU A 217 -3.00 -7.58 -16.12
C GLU A 217 -3.00 -7.63 -14.59
N LEU A 218 -3.85 -6.84 -13.94
CA LEU A 218 -3.93 -6.78 -12.47
C LEU A 218 -4.54 -8.04 -11.84
N ILE A 219 -5.38 -8.77 -12.58
CA ILE A 219 -5.91 -10.06 -12.11
C ILE A 219 -4.83 -11.15 -12.22
N ALA A 220 -4.01 -11.10 -13.27
CA ALA A 220 -2.97 -12.10 -13.53
C ALA A 220 -1.73 -11.94 -12.63
N ASP A 221 -1.35 -10.70 -12.32
CA ASP A 221 -0.23 -10.37 -11.42
C ASP A 221 -0.65 -9.21 -10.48
N PRO A 222 -1.42 -9.50 -9.41
CA PRO A 222 -1.91 -8.46 -8.53
C PRO A 222 -0.77 -7.78 -7.74
N PRO A 223 -0.81 -6.43 -7.60
CA PRO A 223 0.24 -5.68 -6.90
C PRO A 223 0.23 -5.87 -5.39
N VAL A 224 -0.86 -6.42 -4.83
CA VAL A 224 -0.97 -6.78 -3.41
C VAL A 224 -1.44 -8.23 -3.31
N GLN A 225 -0.65 -9.07 -2.67
CA GLN A 225 -0.92 -10.50 -2.50
C GLN A 225 -0.70 -10.92 -1.04
N VAL A 226 -1.37 -11.98 -0.62
CA VAL A 226 -1.25 -12.52 0.75
C VAL A 226 -0.33 -13.73 0.71
N ASP A 227 0.64 -13.79 1.61
CA ASP A 227 1.47 -14.98 1.82
C ASP A 227 0.56 -16.15 2.21
N PRO A 228 0.55 -17.28 1.48
CA PRO A 228 -0.32 -18.40 1.80
C PRO A 228 0.20 -19.25 2.97
N ASN A 229 1.46 -19.06 3.37
CA ASN A 229 2.12 -19.95 4.31
C ASN A 229 1.68 -19.64 5.75
N PRO A 230 1.21 -20.64 6.51
CA PRO A 230 0.86 -20.46 7.91
C PRO A 230 2.11 -20.38 8.79
N SER A 231 1.97 -19.75 9.97
CA SER A 231 3.05 -19.72 10.98
C SER A 231 3.33 -21.09 11.61
N GLY A 232 2.46 -22.08 11.38
CA GLY A 232 2.49 -23.40 12.02
C GLY A 232 2.00 -23.41 13.47
N ARG A 233 1.59 -22.27 14.03
CA ARG A 233 1.15 -22.12 15.42
C ARG A 233 -0.38 -22.22 15.53
N LYS A 234 -0.86 -22.69 16.69
CA LYS A 234 -2.29 -22.74 16.98
C LYS A 234 -2.82 -21.36 17.34
N SER A 235 -3.85 -20.91 16.62
CA SER A 235 -4.56 -19.66 16.89
C SER A 235 -5.90 -19.91 17.59
N LYS A 236 -6.40 -18.92 18.33
CA LYS A 236 -7.74 -18.98 18.96
C LYS A 236 -8.84 -19.04 17.90
N ASN A 237 -10.00 -19.61 18.24
CA ASN A 237 -11.17 -19.49 17.39
C ASN A 237 -11.82 -18.12 17.57
N ILE A 238 -12.19 -17.48 16.46
CA ILE A 238 -12.87 -16.19 16.43
C ILE A 238 -14.03 -16.23 15.44
N LEU A 239 -14.94 -15.27 15.57
CA LEU A 239 -15.99 -14.99 14.60
C LEU A 239 -15.73 -13.62 13.99
N ILE A 240 -15.78 -13.53 12.66
CA ILE A 240 -15.60 -12.29 11.93
C ILE A 240 -16.81 -12.08 11.04
N ARG A 241 -17.38 -10.88 11.12
CA ARG A 241 -18.41 -10.41 10.20
C ARG A 241 -17.84 -9.26 9.39
N PRO A 242 -17.46 -9.48 8.12
CA PRO A 242 -17.05 -8.38 7.26
C PRO A 242 -18.20 -7.40 7.04
N THR A 243 -17.92 -6.10 7.09
CA THR A 243 -18.94 -5.04 6.95
C THR A 243 -18.69 -4.10 5.77
N ASP A 244 -17.88 -4.53 4.80
CA ASP A 244 -17.48 -3.75 3.63
C ASP A 244 -16.72 -2.44 3.98
N ARG A 245 -16.26 -2.28 5.23
CA ARG A 245 -15.35 -1.19 5.63
C ARG A 245 -13.91 -1.57 5.33
N SER A 246 -12.97 -0.69 5.67
CA SER A 246 -11.54 -0.94 5.51
C SER A 246 -11.11 -2.28 6.10
N ILE A 247 -10.38 -3.11 5.32
CA ILE A 247 -9.80 -4.37 5.79
C ILE A 247 -8.99 -4.16 7.06
N TRP A 248 -8.20 -3.08 7.10
CA TRP A 248 -7.39 -2.76 8.25
C TRP A 248 -8.23 -2.45 9.49
N GLU A 249 -9.24 -1.58 9.36
CA GLU A 249 -10.09 -1.16 10.49
C GLU A 249 -10.91 -2.31 11.08
N GLU A 250 -11.37 -3.24 10.23
CA GLU A 250 -12.15 -4.38 10.69
C GLU A 250 -11.27 -5.47 11.32
N LEU A 251 -10.13 -5.79 10.72
CA LEU A 251 -9.36 -6.98 11.11
C LEU A 251 -8.28 -6.68 12.16
N ALA A 252 -7.72 -5.47 12.22
CA ALA A 252 -6.63 -5.17 13.15
C ALA A 252 -6.99 -5.39 14.64
N PRO A 253 -8.17 -4.93 15.14
CA PRO A 253 -8.56 -5.17 16.52
C PRO A 253 -8.76 -6.65 16.83
N LEU A 254 -9.35 -7.41 15.89
CA LEU A 254 -9.61 -8.84 16.01
C LEU A 254 -8.30 -9.64 15.99
N ALA A 255 -7.37 -9.27 15.11
CA ALA A 255 -6.04 -9.85 15.03
C ALA A 255 -5.27 -9.63 16.34
N ALA A 256 -5.26 -8.40 16.84
CA ALA A 256 -4.60 -8.06 18.11
C ALA A 256 -5.19 -8.87 19.29
N ALA A 257 -6.52 -8.94 19.41
CA ALA A 257 -7.18 -9.72 20.47
C ALA A 257 -6.90 -11.23 20.39
N ALA A 258 -6.73 -11.75 19.17
CA ALA A 258 -6.38 -13.14 18.92
C ALA A 258 -4.87 -13.45 19.06
N GLY A 259 -4.02 -12.43 19.21
CA GLY A 259 -2.56 -12.56 19.21
C GLY A 259 -1.98 -12.85 17.82
N VAL A 260 -2.68 -12.44 16.76
CA VAL A 260 -2.24 -12.53 15.37
C VAL A 260 -1.59 -11.20 14.97
N SER A 261 -0.45 -11.30 14.30
CA SER A 261 0.25 -10.16 13.69
C SER A 261 -0.13 -10.07 12.21
N ILE A 262 -0.42 -8.87 11.75
CA ILE A 262 -0.57 -8.57 10.32
C ILE A 262 0.57 -7.63 9.96
N SER A 263 1.35 -7.99 8.94
CA SER A 263 2.45 -7.16 8.42
C SER A 263 2.40 -7.11 6.90
N ALA A 264 3.00 -6.09 6.32
CA ALA A 264 3.11 -5.93 4.89
C ALA A 264 4.54 -5.53 4.53
N ALA A 265 5.08 -6.14 3.48
CA ALA A 265 6.42 -5.81 2.98
C ALA A 265 6.42 -5.79 1.46
N MET A 266 7.20 -4.89 0.87
CA MET A 266 7.43 -4.90 -0.57
C MET A 266 8.40 -6.03 -0.91
N TRP A 267 7.99 -6.97 -1.75
CA TRP A 267 8.83 -8.01 -2.35
C TRP A 267 9.37 -7.55 -3.70
N TRP A 268 10.63 -7.88 -4.00
CA TRP A 268 11.27 -7.62 -5.28
C TRP A 268 11.74 -8.93 -5.95
N PRO A 269 11.89 -8.95 -7.28
CA PRO A 269 12.34 -10.13 -8.03
C PRO A 269 13.67 -10.77 -7.60
N THR A 270 14.49 -10.06 -6.82
CA THR A 270 15.76 -10.57 -6.27
C THR A 270 15.65 -11.19 -4.90
N ASP A 271 14.50 -11.07 -4.24
CA ASP A 271 14.28 -11.59 -2.91
C ASP A 271 14.00 -13.10 -2.96
N ALA A 272 14.02 -13.74 -1.79
CA ALA A 272 13.67 -15.15 -1.69
C ALA A 272 12.24 -15.39 -2.22
N PRO A 273 12.03 -16.43 -3.04
CA PRO A 273 10.70 -16.77 -3.52
C PRO A 273 9.81 -17.18 -2.35
N ILE A 274 8.54 -16.77 -2.40
CA ILE A 274 7.54 -17.16 -1.41
C ILE A 274 6.83 -18.41 -1.92
N SER A 275 6.90 -19.49 -1.15
CA SER A 275 6.23 -20.74 -1.50
C SER A 275 4.74 -20.51 -1.72
N GLY A 276 4.20 -20.98 -2.85
CA GLY A 276 2.79 -20.82 -3.22
C GLY A 276 2.44 -19.53 -3.96
N LEU A 277 3.38 -18.58 -4.13
CA LEU A 277 3.21 -17.39 -4.97
C LEU A 277 4.18 -17.40 -6.14
N ASN A 278 3.73 -16.96 -7.32
CA ASN A 278 4.57 -16.82 -8.52
C ASN A 278 4.75 -15.34 -8.87
N LEU A 279 5.57 -14.66 -8.08
CA LEU A 279 5.79 -13.22 -8.19
C LEU A 279 6.82 -12.90 -9.28
N LYS A 280 6.50 -11.95 -10.16
CA LYS A 280 7.37 -11.54 -11.29
C LYS A 280 7.76 -10.07 -11.24
N SER A 281 6.91 -9.25 -10.63
CA SER A 281 7.08 -7.81 -10.49
C SER A 281 7.11 -7.43 -9.00
N PRO A 282 7.53 -6.21 -8.64
CA PRO A 282 7.39 -5.72 -7.27
C PRO A 282 5.97 -5.91 -6.75
N THR A 283 5.83 -6.53 -5.58
CA THR A 283 4.52 -6.88 -5.01
C THR A 283 4.50 -6.60 -3.53
N ILE A 284 3.43 -5.98 -3.03
CA ILE A 284 3.20 -5.85 -1.59
C ILE A 284 2.67 -7.19 -1.08
N VAL A 285 3.46 -7.84 -0.24
CA VAL A 285 3.11 -9.13 0.37
C VAL A 285 2.60 -8.90 1.77
N ILE A 286 1.38 -9.36 2.03
CA ILE A 286 0.74 -9.34 3.34
C ILE A 286 1.02 -10.66 4.05
N LYS A 287 1.61 -10.60 5.24
CA LYS A 287 1.82 -11.76 6.12
C LYS A 287 0.88 -11.69 7.31
N VAL A 288 0.24 -12.81 7.59
CA VAL A 288 -0.61 -13.01 8.77
C VAL A 288 0.03 -14.12 9.59
N GLU A 289 0.41 -13.85 10.83
CA GLU A 289 1.18 -14.82 11.63
C GLU A 289 0.71 -14.82 13.08
N GLN A 290 0.41 -16.00 13.64
CA GLN A 290 0.18 -16.12 15.07
C GLN A 290 1.47 -15.83 15.85
N ARG A 291 1.41 -14.87 16.76
CA ARG A 291 2.54 -14.51 17.61
C ARG A 291 2.84 -15.61 18.63
N GLU A 292 4.10 -15.67 18.99
CA GLU A 292 4.55 -16.47 20.12
C GLU A 292 3.96 -15.85 21.38
N LYS A 293 3.34 -16.65 22.25
CA LYS A 293 2.95 -16.13 23.56
C LYS A 293 4.23 -15.67 24.24
N ALA A 294 4.30 -14.39 24.63
CA ALA A 294 5.31 -13.95 25.57
C ALA A 294 5.20 -14.87 26.79
N VAL A 295 6.27 -15.61 27.09
CA VAL A 295 6.38 -16.37 28.34
C VAL A 295 6.40 -15.34 29.45
N THR A 296 5.24 -15.03 30.01
CA THR A 296 5.16 -14.40 31.32
C THR A 296 5.72 -15.40 32.31
N HIS A 297 6.99 -15.23 32.67
CA HIS A 297 7.53 -15.78 33.90
C HIS A 297 6.71 -15.16 35.05
N GLY A 298 5.82 -15.97 35.62
CA GLY A 298 5.22 -15.70 36.93
C GLY A 298 6.19 -16.04 38.05
#